data_AF-A0A0L6JPY6-F1
#
_entry.id   AF-A0A0L6JPY6-F1
#
_cell.length_a   1.000
_cell.length_b   1.000
_cell.length_c   1.000
_cell.angle_alpha   90.00
_cell.angle_beta   90.00
_cell.angle_gamma   90.00
#
_symmetry.space_group_name_H-M   'P 1'
#
loop_
_entity.id
_entity.type
_entity.pdbx_description
1 polymer ?
#
loop_
_entity_poly.entity_id
_entity_poly.type
_entity_poly.pdbx_seq_one_letter_code
_entity_poly.pdbx_strand_id
1 'polypeptide(L)'
;MGWGWKEFLDSTTCKNNTISYNRIIDTLTRLHDSGAIYTIGQMPGTNINENYVRGIPPATSGPTYGLHNDEGTAYINENDNVLDIDPGVKYTINCEDFGQKHHLTILRTYATVNKMGVNPPNSKIDPPVVVSDNVWPLAQYNTCLNSGIQEEYRNIIPGSLLSTQDYVFPASCATTAGTKMNIRSSGNSTNTIWFAQQELQILLREPQ
;
A
#
# COMPACT_ATOMS: atom_id res chain seq x y z
N MET A 1 2.87 -13.32 6.05
CA MET A 1 3.77 -13.45 7.22
C MET A 1 2.95 -13.95 8.39
N GLY A 2 3.51 -14.79 9.22
CA GLY A 2 2.82 -15.29 10.39
C GLY A 2 3.16 -16.74 10.68
N TRP A 3 2.66 -17.24 11.79
CA TRP A 3 2.80 -18.63 12.18
C TRP A 3 1.59 -19.06 13.01
N GLY A 4 1.12 -20.27 12.76
CA GLY A 4 -0.11 -20.78 13.35
C GLY A 4 -1.37 -20.39 12.57
N TRP A 5 -2.50 -20.60 13.22
CA TRP A 5 -3.88 -20.34 12.77
C TRP A 5 -4.67 -19.87 13.99
N LYS A 6 -6.01 -19.75 13.88
CA LYS A 6 -6.86 -19.32 14.99
C LYS A 6 -6.77 -20.19 16.25
N GLU A 7 -6.37 -21.45 16.14
CA GLU A 7 -6.23 -22.38 17.27
C GLU A 7 -4.97 -22.13 18.11
N PHE A 8 -4.02 -21.33 17.61
CA PHE A 8 -2.71 -21.09 18.23
C PHE A 8 -2.69 -19.72 18.91
N LEU A 9 -3.16 -19.70 20.16
CA LEU A 9 -3.51 -18.47 20.88
C LEU A 9 -2.36 -17.83 21.69
N ASP A 10 -1.17 -18.43 21.67
CA ASP A 10 -0.03 -18.04 22.51
C ASP A 10 1.30 -18.02 21.74
N SER A 11 1.26 -17.63 20.46
CA SER A 11 2.45 -17.52 19.61
C SER A 11 3.54 -16.68 20.28
N THR A 12 4.65 -17.33 20.62
CA THR A 12 5.85 -16.67 21.17
C THR A 12 6.93 -16.42 20.12
N THR A 13 6.74 -16.99 18.91
CA THR A 13 7.72 -17.07 17.83
C THR A 13 7.64 -15.87 16.89
N CYS A 14 6.46 -15.60 16.30
CA CYS A 14 6.30 -14.50 15.35
C CYS A 14 5.88 -13.24 16.11
N LYS A 15 6.76 -12.25 16.23
CA LYS A 15 6.51 -10.99 16.95
C LYS A 15 7.48 -9.91 16.54
N ASN A 16 7.15 -8.66 16.80
CA ASN A 16 8.00 -7.49 16.56
C ASN A 16 8.51 -7.39 15.11
N ASN A 17 7.67 -7.77 14.14
CA ASN A 17 8.02 -7.64 12.72
C ASN A 17 7.70 -6.23 12.21
N THR A 18 8.38 -5.83 11.14
CA THR A 18 8.07 -4.57 10.43
C THR A 18 7.94 -4.84 8.94
N ILE A 19 6.79 -4.47 8.38
CA ILE A 19 6.51 -4.46 6.95
C ILE A 19 6.18 -3.01 6.60
N SER A 20 7.20 -2.19 6.34
CA SER A 20 7.03 -0.75 6.10
C SER A 20 7.80 -0.25 4.91
N TYR A 21 7.28 0.84 4.31
CA TYR A 21 7.87 1.48 3.15
C TYR A 21 8.04 0.53 1.96
N ASN A 22 7.20 -0.49 1.81
CA ASN A 22 7.23 -1.38 0.66
C ASN A 22 6.39 -0.81 -0.48
N ARG A 23 6.82 -1.07 -1.72
CA ARG A 23 6.05 -0.81 -2.94
C ARG A 23 5.69 -2.15 -3.59
N ILE A 24 4.40 -2.42 -3.73
CA ILE A 24 3.88 -3.69 -4.25
C ILE A 24 2.97 -3.35 -5.43
N ILE A 25 3.33 -3.79 -6.63
CA ILE A 25 2.69 -3.38 -7.88
C ILE A 25 2.30 -4.61 -8.70
N ASP A 26 1.08 -4.60 -9.23
CA ASP A 26 0.56 -5.54 -10.23
C ASP A 26 0.73 -7.02 -9.83
N THR A 27 0.46 -7.31 -8.56
CA THR A 27 0.48 -8.66 -8.00
C THR A 27 -0.91 -9.30 -8.03
N LEU A 28 -1.00 -10.58 -7.64
CA LEU A 28 -2.28 -11.33 -7.55
C LEU A 28 -3.03 -11.49 -8.89
N THR A 29 -2.32 -11.48 -10.00
CA THR A 29 -2.89 -11.55 -11.37
C THR A 29 -3.42 -12.93 -11.77
N ARG A 30 -3.20 -13.96 -10.93
CA ARG A 30 -3.56 -15.36 -11.24
C ARG A 30 -4.07 -16.15 -10.05
N LEU A 31 -3.46 -15.99 -8.88
CA LEU A 31 -3.88 -16.68 -7.65
C LEU A 31 -4.77 -15.77 -6.82
N HIS A 32 -5.75 -16.38 -6.15
CA HIS A 32 -6.76 -15.72 -5.33
C HIS A 32 -6.62 -16.15 -3.86
N ASP A 33 -7.52 -15.66 -3.01
CA ASP A 33 -7.48 -15.80 -1.56
C ASP A 33 -6.17 -15.23 -1.00
N SER A 34 -5.94 -13.96 -1.33
CA SER A 34 -4.66 -13.30 -1.13
C SER A 34 -4.84 -11.79 -1.02
N GLY A 35 -3.87 -11.15 -0.35
CA GLY A 35 -3.68 -9.71 -0.33
C GLY A 35 -2.24 -9.34 -0.65
N ALA A 36 -2.00 -8.08 -1.02
CA ALA A 36 -0.66 -7.57 -1.32
C ALA A 36 0.30 -7.79 -0.14
N ILE A 37 -0.24 -7.59 1.07
CA ILE A 37 0.38 -8.03 2.32
C ILE A 37 -0.60 -8.99 2.97
N TYR A 38 -0.12 -10.19 3.27
CA TYR A 38 -0.88 -11.27 3.89
C TYR A 38 -0.33 -11.50 5.31
N THR A 39 -1.22 -11.65 6.28
CA THR A 39 -0.87 -12.00 7.67
C THR A 39 -1.68 -13.18 8.20
N ILE A 40 -1.13 -13.93 9.14
CA ILE A 40 -1.83 -15.05 9.80
C ILE A 40 -1.31 -15.28 11.23
N GLY A 41 -2.19 -15.68 12.15
CA GLY A 41 -1.82 -15.98 13.54
C GLY A 41 -1.39 -14.75 14.35
N GLN A 42 -1.20 -14.95 15.66
CA GLN A 42 -0.87 -13.84 16.55
C GLN A 42 0.56 -13.36 16.35
N MET A 43 0.74 -12.04 16.18
CA MET A 43 2.05 -11.44 15.93
C MET A 43 2.28 -10.16 16.73
N PRO A 44 2.34 -10.24 18.08
CA PRO A 44 2.40 -9.07 18.93
C PRO A 44 3.57 -8.13 18.59
N GLY A 45 3.29 -6.84 18.60
CA GLY A 45 4.29 -5.80 18.30
C GLY A 45 4.62 -5.65 16.82
N THR A 46 3.91 -6.33 15.91
CA THR A 46 4.13 -6.20 14.47
C THR A 46 3.54 -4.91 13.93
N ASN A 47 4.28 -4.25 13.03
CA ASN A 47 3.89 -3.00 12.39
C ASN A 47 3.88 -3.16 10.85
N ILE A 48 2.79 -2.72 10.22
CA ILE A 48 2.57 -2.78 8.77
C ILE A 48 2.19 -1.37 8.31
N ASN A 49 3.17 -0.51 8.14
CA ASN A 49 2.92 0.93 7.99
C ASN A 49 3.52 1.53 6.73
N GLU A 50 2.85 2.52 6.16
CA GLU A 50 3.39 3.37 5.09
C GLU A 50 3.84 2.58 3.85
N ASN A 51 3.13 1.49 3.54
CA ASN A 51 3.30 0.76 2.30
C ASN A 51 2.44 1.36 1.19
N TYR A 52 2.90 1.25 -0.05
CA TYR A 52 2.15 1.61 -1.24
C TYR A 52 1.85 0.37 -2.06
N VAL A 53 0.56 0.09 -2.24
CA VAL A 53 0.03 -1.02 -3.01
C VAL A 53 -0.67 -0.46 -4.24
N ARG A 54 -0.35 -0.98 -5.43
CA ARG A 54 -0.99 -0.58 -6.68
C ARG A 54 -1.36 -1.79 -7.54
N GLY A 55 -2.53 -1.73 -8.18
CA GLY A 55 -2.88 -2.65 -9.26
C GLY A 55 -3.35 -4.02 -8.79
N ILE A 56 -3.98 -4.10 -7.61
CA ILE A 56 -4.63 -5.33 -7.15
C ILE A 56 -5.91 -5.56 -7.97
N PRO A 57 -6.05 -6.70 -8.66
CA PRO A 57 -7.16 -6.95 -9.60
C PRO A 57 -8.49 -7.28 -8.90
N PRO A 58 -9.61 -7.24 -9.64
CA PRO A 58 -10.92 -7.59 -9.09
C PRO A 58 -10.99 -9.06 -8.64
N ALA A 59 -11.91 -9.33 -7.71
CA ALA A 59 -12.24 -10.67 -7.27
C ALA A 59 -13.15 -11.37 -8.31
N THR A 60 -12.55 -12.11 -9.25
CA THR A 60 -13.27 -12.73 -10.37
C THR A 60 -13.70 -14.18 -10.13
N SER A 61 -12.83 -15.00 -9.52
CA SER A 61 -13.10 -16.43 -9.26
C SER A 61 -12.91 -16.84 -7.81
N GLY A 62 -12.19 -16.02 -7.04
CA GLY A 62 -12.02 -16.10 -5.59
C GLY A 62 -11.81 -14.71 -5.03
N PRO A 63 -11.80 -14.54 -3.70
CA PRO A 63 -11.61 -13.22 -3.13
C PRO A 63 -10.18 -12.74 -3.37
N THR A 64 -10.05 -11.49 -3.77
CA THR A 64 -8.78 -10.77 -3.83
C THR A 64 -8.93 -9.53 -2.96
N TYR A 65 -7.93 -9.26 -2.13
CA TYR A 65 -7.96 -8.19 -1.14
C TYR A 65 -6.80 -7.21 -1.36
N GLY A 66 -6.96 -5.95 -0.94
CA GLY A 66 -5.83 -5.02 -0.92
C GLY A 66 -4.78 -5.48 0.09
N LEU A 67 -5.16 -5.55 1.37
CA LEU A 67 -4.41 -6.18 2.45
C LEU A 67 -5.23 -7.33 3.05
N HIS A 68 -4.58 -8.38 3.53
CA HIS A 68 -5.27 -9.58 4.01
C HIS A 68 -4.79 -10.01 5.39
N ASN A 69 -5.59 -9.68 6.40
CA ASN A 69 -5.43 -10.23 7.74
C ASN A 69 -6.28 -11.51 7.82
N ASP A 70 -5.61 -12.65 7.87
CA ASP A 70 -6.23 -13.97 7.86
C ASP A 70 -6.46 -14.52 9.28
N GLU A 71 -6.85 -15.78 9.38
CA GLU A 71 -7.17 -16.45 10.63
C GLU A 71 -6.10 -16.25 11.71
N GLY A 72 -6.56 -15.90 12.91
CA GLY A 72 -5.73 -15.70 14.09
C GLY A 72 -4.90 -14.42 14.07
N THR A 73 -4.93 -13.60 13.00
CA THR A 73 -4.19 -12.33 13.00
C THR A 73 -4.65 -11.47 14.17
N ALA A 74 -3.68 -11.11 15.01
CA ALA A 74 -3.91 -10.29 16.19
C ALA A 74 -2.66 -9.53 16.64
N TYR A 75 -2.90 -8.46 17.41
CA TYR A 75 -1.88 -7.64 18.06
C TYR A 75 -0.92 -6.96 17.09
N ILE A 76 -1.46 -6.55 15.93
CA ILE A 76 -0.72 -5.82 14.90
C ILE A 76 -1.20 -4.37 14.79
N ASN A 77 -0.30 -3.51 14.34
CA ASN A 77 -0.61 -2.15 13.92
C ASN A 77 -0.45 -2.05 12.40
N GLU A 78 -1.47 -1.58 11.69
CA GLU A 78 -1.48 -1.43 10.24
C GLU A 78 -1.96 -0.02 9.89
N ASN A 79 -1.03 0.92 9.69
CA ASN A 79 -1.37 2.33 9.59
C ASN A 79 -0.78 3.03 8.38
N ASP A 80 -1.48 4.06 7.90
CA ASP A 80 -0.95 5.00 6.90
C ASP A 80 -0.55 4.32 5.58
N ASN A 81 -1.12 3.15 5.27
CA ASN A 81 -0.92 2.48 3.98
C ASN A 81 -1.74 3.17 2.88
N VAL A 82 -1.20 3.17 1.65
CA VAL A 82 -1.85 3.75 0.46
C VAL A 82 -2.14 2.65 -0.56
N LEU A 83 -3.39 2.52 -0.97
CA LEU A 83 -3.90 1.43 -1.82
C LEU A 83 -4.59 1.99 -3.07
N ASP A 84 -3.89 1.96 -4.20
CA ASP A 84 -4.46 2.19 -5.54
C ASP A 84 -4.91 0.85 -6.14
N ILE A 85 -6.14 0.43 -5.86
CA ILE A 85 -6.63 -0.92 -6.17
C ILE A 85 -7.95 -0.91 -6.94
N ASP A 86 -8.25 -2.02 -7.62
CA ASP A 86 -9.45 -2.14 -8.45
C ASP A 86 -10.72 -2.11 -7.57
N PRO A 87 -11.79 -1.40 -7.99
CA PRO A 87 -13.02 -1.35 -7.22
C PRO A 87 -13.73 -2.71 -7.09
N GLY A 88 -13.41 -3.69 -7.92
CA GLY A 88 -13.93 -5.06 -7.88
C GLY A 88 -13.24 -5.99 -6.87
N VAL A 89 -12.30 -5.52 -6.06
CA VAL A 89 -11.78 -6.32 -4.93
C VAL A 89 -12.90 -6.75 -3.98
N LYS A 90 -12.67 -7.84 -3.23
CA LYS A 90 -13.60 -8.29 -2.18
C LYS A 90 -13.62 -7.28 -1.04
N TYR A 91 -12.45 -6.98 -0.48
CA TYR A 91 -12.23 -5.92 0.50
C TYR A 91 -10.95 -5.14 0.24
N THR A 92 -10.96 -3.86 0.59
CA THR A 92 -9.76 -3.01 0.68
C THR A 92 -8.79 -3.61 1.68
N ILE A 93 -9.29 -4.01 2.85
CA ILE A 93 -8.54 -4.75 3.87
C ILE A 93 -9.45 -5.89 4.33
N ASN A 94 -9.01 -7.14 4.19
CA ASN A 94 -9.68 -8.24 4.86
C ASN A 94 -9.32 -8.20 6.34
N CYS A 95 -10.19 -7.62 7.13
CA CYS A 95 -10.14 -7.64 8.58
C CYS A 95 -11.55 -7.85 9.12
N GLU A 96 -12.33 -8.75 8.52
CA GLU A 96 -13.69 -9.02 8.96
C GLU A 96 -13.76 -9.95 10.19
N ASP A 97 -14.90 -10.00 10.89
CA ASP A 97 -15.17 -10.87 12.05
C ASP A 97 -15.30 -12.35 11.63
N PHE A 98 -14.18 -12.90 11.19
CA PHE A 98 -13.98 -14.28 10.76
C PHE A 98 -12.59 -14.74 11.20
N GLY A 99 -12.46 -16.02 11.53
CA GLY A 99 -11.14 -16.61 11.82
C GLY A 99 -10.51 -16.13 13.12
N GLN A 100 -11.29 -15.70 14.12
CA GLN A 100 -10.82 -15.24 15.43
C GLN A 100 -9.77 -14.11 15.40
N LYS A 101 -9.85 -13.24 14.40
CA LYS A 101 -9.07 -11.99 14.40
C LYS A 101 -9.50 -11.11 15.57
N HIS A 102 -8.56 -10.38 16.17
CA HIS A 102 -8.85 -9.45 17.26
C HIS A 102 -7.66 -8.53 17.54
N HIS A 103 -7.85 -7.47 18.33
CA HIS A 103 -6.77 -6.57 18.73
C HIS A 103 -5.96 -6.02 17.54
N LEU A 104 -6.66 -5.69 16.45
CA LEU A 104 -6.08 -5.01 15.30
C LEU A 104 -6.16 -3.50 15.53
N THR A 105 -5.08 -2.79 15.26
CA THR A 105 -5.11 -1.32 15.17
C THR A 105 -4.86 -0.93 13.72
N ILE A 106 -5.94 -0.60 13.00
CA ILE A 106 -5.90 -0.28 11.57
C ILE A 106 -6.41 1.14 11.37
N LEU A 107 -5.51 2.09 11.13
CA LEU A 107 -5.87 3.51 11.10
C LEU A 107 -5.31 4.19 9.85
N ARG A 108 -6.05 5.18 9.34
CA ARG A 108 -5.57 6.09 8.28
C ARG A 108 -5.08 5.36 7.02
N THR A 109 -5.70 4.23 6.64
CA THR A 109 -5.48 3.67 5.30
C THR A 109 -6.17 4.55 4.28
N TYR A 110 -5.43 4.98 3.26
CA TYR A 110 -5.96 5.72 2.12
C TYR A 110 -6.09 4.77 0.93
N ALA A 111 -7.23 4.76 0.27
CA ALA A 111 -7.48 3.82 -0.81
C ALA A 111 -8.39 4.40 -1.89
N THR A 112 -8.31 3.87 -3.10
CA THR A 112 -9.25 4.20 -4.19
C THR A 112 -10.67 3.71 -3.91
N VAL A 113 -10.83 2.71 -3.03
CA VAL A 113 -12.11 2.15 -2.62
C VAL A 113 -12.18 1.85 -1.13
N ASN A 114 -13.39 1.91 -0.58
CA ASN A 114 -13.71 1.47 0.78
C ASN A 114 -14.68 0.28 0.70
N LYS A 115 -14.13 -0.93 0.76
CA LYS A 115 -14.88 -2.18 0.92
C LYS A 115 -14.33 -2.92 2.14
N MET A 116 -15.14 -3.07 3.17
CA MET A 116 -14.74 -3.67 4.45
C MET A 116 -15.82 -4.63 4.93
N GLY A 117 -15.45 -5.64 5.70
CA GLY A 117 -16.39 -6.51 6.42
C GLY A 117 -16.76 -5.96 7.79
N VAL A 118 -17.39 -6.79 8.63
CA VAL A 118 -17.71 -6.44 10.02
C VAL A 118 -16.43 -6.44 10.85
N ASN A 119 -16.16 -5.38 11.61
CA ASN A 119 -14.92 -5.32 12.41
C ASN A 119 -14.86 -6.44 13.48
N PRO A 120 -13.72 -7.12 13.65
CA PRO A 120 -13.51 -8.12 14.67
C PRO A 120 -13.48 -7.49 16.07
N PRO A 121 -13.73 -8.30 17.11
CA PRO A 121 -13.74 -7.81 18.48
C PRO A 121 -12.38 -7.21 18.91
N ASN A 122 -12.45 -6.34 19.93
CA ASN A 122 -11.29 -5.71 20.57
C ASN A 122 -10.35 -4.96 19.62
N SER A 123 -10.83 -4.57 18.43
CA SER A 123 -10.04 -3.91 17.41
C SER A 123 -10.44 -2.45 17.26
N LYS A 124 -9.47 -1.60 16.90
CA LYS A 124 -9.69 -0.19 16.55
C LYS A 124 -9.39 -0.02 15.06
N ILE A 125 -10.44 0.11 14.27
CA ILE A 125 -10.37 0.11 12.80
C ILE A 125 -11.11 1.33 12.27
N ASP A 126 -10.40 2.20 11.56
CA ASP A 126 -10.99 3.28 10.78
C ASP A 126 -11.44 2.74 9.41
N PRO A 127 -12.58 3.18 8.85
CA PRO A 127 -12.86 2.94 7.45
C PRO A 127 -11.77 3.60 6.57
N PRO A 128 -11.37 2.97 5.44
CA PRO A 128 -10.44 3.59 4.51
C PRO A 128 -10.88 4.99 4.08
N VAL A 129 -9.94 5.93 4.06
CA VAL A 129 -10.13 7.26 3.49
C VAL A 129 -10.11 7.14 1.97
N VAL A 130 -11.26 7.37 1.33
CA VAL A 130 -11.41 7.14 -0.12
C VAL A 130 -10.82 8.31 -0.92
N VAL A 131 -9.95 7.99 -1.86
CA VAL A 131 -9.39 8.89 -2.88
C VAL A 131 -9.58 8.22 -4.25
N SER A 132 -10.79 8.31 -4.79
CA SER A 132 -11.26 7.47 -5.90
C SER A 132 -10.61 7.73 -7.26
N ASP A 133 -9.96 8.89 -7.44
CA ASP A 133 -9.26 9.27 -8.67
C ASP A 133 -7.75 8.98 -8.61
N ASN A 134 -7.26 8.36 -7.51
CA ASN A 134 -5.86 8.15 -7.17
C ASN A 134 -4.99 9.42 -7.05
N VAL A 135 -5.60 10.61 -7.00
CA VAL A 135 -4.89 11.87 -6.85
C VAL A 135 -4.70 12.16 -5.36
N TRP A 136 -3.56 11.73 -4.81
CA TRP A 136 -3.35 11.70 -3.36
C TRP A 136 -3.13 13.08 -2.74
N PRO A 137 -3.59 13.30 -1.49
CA PRO A 137 -3.10 14.41 -0.68
C PRO A 137 -1.59 14.32 -0.51
N LEU A 138 -0.93 15.47 -0.30
CA LEU A 138 0.54 15.55 -0.24
C LEU A 138 1.18 14.57 0.76
N ALA A 139 0.54 14.31 1.90
CA ALA A 139 1.04 13.36 2.88
C ALA A 139 1.13 11.93 2.30
N GLN A 140 0.06 11.45 1.67
CA GLN A 140 0.00 10.12 1.06
C GLN A 140 0.84 10.03 -0.21
N TYR A 141 0.96 11.11 -0.98
CA TYR A 141 1.95 11.18 -2.05
C TYR A 141 3.37 10.97 -1.49
N ASN A 142 3.72 11.57 -0.33
CA ASN A 142 5.03 11.32 0.29
C ASN A 142 5.17 9.88 0.79
N THR A 143 4.11 9.23 1.28
CA THR A 143 4.10 7.79 1.57
C THR A 143 4.45 6.98 0.32
N CYS A 144 3.80 7.29 -0.81
CA CYS A 144 4.15 6.68 -2.10
C CYS A 144 5.61 7.00 -2.46
N LEU A 145 6.05 8.25 -2.34
CA LEU A 145 7.41 8.68 -2.64
C LEU A 145 8.48 7.93 -1.84
N ASN A 146 8.20 7.58 -0.59
CA ASN A 146 9.15 6.91 0.29
C ASN A 146 9.11 5.37 0.18
N SER A 147 8.11 4.82 -0.52
CA SER A 147 7.95 3.36 -0.65
C SER A 147 8.89 2.71 -1.68
N GLY A 148 9.27 1.46 -1.45
CA GLY A 148 10.11 0.68 -2.36
C GLY A 148 11.60 0.95 -2.18
N ILE A 149 12.36 0.81 -3.27
CA ILE A 149 13.82 0.88 -3.20
C ILE A 149 14.29 2.28 -2.78
N GLN A 150 15.30 2.32 -1.92
CA GLN A 150 15.97 3.56 -1.55
C GLN A 150 16.87 4.04 -2.69
N GLU A 151 17.10 5.35 -2.76
CA GLU A 151 17.82 6.00 -3.86
C GLU A 151 19.21 5.40 -4.11
N GLU A 152 19.95 5.08 -3.05
CA GLU A 152 21.29 4.48 -3.12
C GLU A 152 21.32 3.12 -3.83
N TYR A 153 20.17 2.43 -3.91
CA TYR A 153 20.01 1.13 -4.57
C TYR A 153 19.19 1.18 -5.86
N ARG A 154 18.84 2.38 -6.38
CA ARG A 154 17.95 2.52 -7.55
C ARG A 154 18.38 1.68 -8.76
N ASN A 155 19.69 1.46 -8.91
CA ASN A 155 20.29 0.73 -10.03
C ASN A 155 19.94 -0.77 -10.04
N ILE A 156 19.35 -1.30 -8.96
CA ILE A 156 18.80 -2.67 -8.92
C ILE A 156 17.53 -2.78 -9.77
N ILE A 157 16.77 -1.68 -9.93
CA ILE A 157 15.56 -1.68 -10.76
C ILE A 157 15.98 -1.63 -12.23
N PRO A 158 15.62 -2.62 -13.06
CA PRO A 158 15.86 -2.53 -14.50
C PRO A 158 15.10 -1.35 -15.09
N GLY A 159 15.74 -0.54 -15.93
CA GLY A 159 15.08 0.60 -16.58
C GLY A 159 13.88 0.22 -17.46
N SER A 160 13.79 -1.05 -17.87
CA SER A 160 12.61 -1.59 -18.57
C SER A 160 11.40 -1.84 -17.67
N LEU A 161 11.60 -1.93 -16.34
CA LEU A 161 10.55 -2.22 -15.38
C LEU A 161 9.89 -0.94 -14.85
N LEU A 162 10.66 0.13 -14.69
CA LEU A 162 10.18 1.41 -14.16
C LEU A 162 10.82 2.55 -14.94
N SER A 163 9.98 3.35 -15.59
CA SER A 163 10.45 4.53 -16.33
C SER A 163 11.06 5.56 -15.38
N THR A 164 11.96 6.40 -15.88
CA THR A 164 12.53 7.50 -15.09
C THR A 164 11.42 8.45 -14.58
N GLN A 165 10.37 8.67 -15.39
CA GLN A 165 9.21 9.50 -15.05
C GLN A 165 8.48 8.94 -13.82
N ASP A 166 8.15 7.66 -13.85
CA ASP A 166 7.43 6.99 -12.76
C ASP A 166 8.31 6.83 -11.50
N TYR A 167 9.63 6.78 -11.67
CA TYR A 167 10.53 6.80 -10.52
C TYR A 167 10.55 8.18 -9.83
N VAL A 168 10.66 9.27 -10.60
CA VAL A 168 10.67 10.63 -10.06
C VAL A 168 9.33 11.01 -9.44
N PHE A 169 8.23 10.65 -10.11
CA PHE A 169 6.84 10.88 -9.70
C PHE A 169 6.09 9.56 -9.52
N PRO A 170 6.19 8.93 -8.34
CA PRO A 170 5.63 7.59 -8.15
C PRO A 170 4.10 7.49 -8.02
N ALA A 171 3.43 8.63 -7.86
CA ALA A 171 1.98 8.69 -7.73
C ALA A 171 1.48 10.11 -8.09
N SER A 172 0.19 10.22 -8.40
CA SER A 172 -0.48 11.50 -8.61
C SER A 172 -0.67 12.25 -7.28
N CYS A 173 -0.66 13.59 -7.31
CA CYS A 173 -0.88 14.40 -6.12
C CYS A 173 -1.66 15.67 -6.41
N ALA A 174 -2.59 16.02 -5.52
CA ALA A 174 -3.21 17.34 -5.44
C ALA A 174 -2.73 18.07 -4.19
N THR A 175 -2.29 19.32 -4.36
CA THR A 175 -1.88 20.19 -3.27
C THR A 175 -2.14 21.65 -3.61
N THR A 176 -2.04 22.55 -2.64
CA THR A 176 -2.26 23.98 -2.85
C THR A 176 -1.09 24.63 -3.58
N ALA A 177 -1.39 25.62 -4.43
CA ALA A 177 -0.37 26.37 -5.16
C ALA A 177 0.65 27.01 -4.20
N GLY A 178 1.93 26.96 -4.57
CA GLY A 178 3.04 27.43 -3.73
C GLY A 178 3.56 26.40 -2.72
N THR A 179 2.89 25.25 -2.57
CA THR A 179 3.39 24.16 -1.73
C THR A 179 4.63 23.51 -2.33
N LYS A 180 5.65 23.25 -1.51
CA LYS A 180 6.82 22.46 -1.90
C LYS A 180 6.44 20.97 -1.94
N MET A 181 6.71 20.34 -3.07
CA MET A 181 6.51 18.90 -3.28
C MET A 181 7.87 18.20 -3.38
N ASN A 182 8.00 17.06 -2.71
CA ASN A 182 9.20 16.23 -2.82
C ASN A 182 9.12 15.35 -4.08
N ILE A 183 10.26 15.06 -4.68
CA ILE A 183 10.37 14.16 -5.85
C ILE A 183 11.63 13.33 -5.68
N ARG A 184 11.73 12.20 -6.40
CA ARG A 184 13.01 11.48 -6.46
C ARG A 184 13.96 12.13 -7.46
N SER A 185 15.25 11.88 -7.31
CA SER A 185 16.22 12.27 -8.32
C SER A 185 15.95 11.51 -9.62
N SER A 186 16.13 12.14 -10.78
CA SER A 186 16.20 11.43 -12.06
C SER A 186 17.50 10.64 -12.22
N GLY A 187 18.52 10.93 -11.40
CA GLY A 187 19.89 10.44 -11.57
C GLY A 187 20.72 11.29 -12.53
N ASN A 188 20.11 12.27 -13.20
CA ASN A 188 20.76 13.18 -14.13
C ASN A 188 20.33 14.63 -13.88
N SER A 189 21.25 15.46 -13.38
CA SER A 189 21.00 16.86 -13.03
C SER A 189 20.73 17.76 -14.24
N THR A 190 20.98 17.30 -15.46
CA THR A 190 20.65 18.03 -16.69
C THR A 190 19.19 17.85 -17.11
N ASN A 191 18.47 16.89 -16.51
CA ASN A 191 17.04 16.70 -16.79
C ASN A 191 16.22 17.88 -16.25
N THR A 192 15.17 18.23 -16.97
CA THR A 192 14.22 19.27 -16.57
C THR A 192 12.82 18.70 -16.39
N ILE A 193 12.08 19.27 -15.45
CA ILE A 193 10.70 18.88 -15.12
C ILE A 193 9.77 19.92 -15.72
N TRP A 194 8.74 19.46 -16.43
CA TRP A 194 7.74 20.32 -17.03
C TRP A 194 6.35 19.92 -16.54
N PHE A 195 5.60 20.89 -16.02
CA PHE A 195 4.19 20.75 -15.72
C PHE A 195 3.39 21.25 -16.92
N ALA A 196 2.49 20.42 -17.45
CA ALA A 196 1.57 20.85 -18.50
C ALA A 196 0.54 21.85 -17.94
N GLN A 197 0.14 22.84 -18.74
CA GLN A 197 -0.74 23.92 -18.31
C GLN A 197 -2.21 23.49 -18.14
N GLN A 198 -2.63 22.35 -18.71
CA GLN A 198 -3.95 21.74 -18.46
C GLN A 198 -3.98 20.27 -18.93
N GLU A 199 -4.67 19.41 -18.18
CA GLU A 199 -5.13 18.04 -18.53
C GLU A 199 -4.09 17.01 -19.01
N LEU A 200 -2.79 17.25 -18.85
CA LEU A 200 -1.75 16.31 -19.28
C LEU A 200 -0.72 15.98 -18.18
N GLN A 201 -0.25 14.73 -18.25
CA GLN A 201 0.72 14.08 -17.36
C GLN A 201 2.03 14.88 -17.20
N ILE A 202 2.72 14.68 -16.09
CA ILE A 202 4.08 15.20 -15.89
C ILE A 202 5.03 14.45 -16.84
N LEU A 203 5.77 15.18 -17.67
CA LEU A 203 6.75 14.61 -18.59
C LEU A 203 8.16 14.99 -18.13
N LEU A 204 9.02 13.99 -17.91
CA LEU A 204 10.48 14.21 -17.87
C LEU A 204 11.02 14.14 -19.28
N ARG A 205 11.81 15.14 -19.67
CA ARG A 205 12.52 15.18 -20.95
C ARG A 205 14.01 14.98 -20.71
N GLU A 206 14.58 13.95 -21.34
CA GLU A 206 16.03 13.78 -21.43
C GLU A 206 16.60 14.76 -22.48
N PRO A 207 17.84 15.25 -22.30
CA PRO A 207 18.51 16.05 -23.33
C PRO A 207 18.59 15.28 -24.66
N GLN A 208 18.46 15.98 -25.79
CA GLN A 208 18.77 15.42 -27.11
C GLN A 208 20.27 15.38 -27.37
#